data_AF-U6KYK4-F1
#
_entry.id   AF-U6KYK4-F1
#
_cell.length_a   1.000
_cell.length_b   1.000
_cell.length_c   1.000
_cell.angle_alpha   90.00
_cell.angle_beta   90.00
_cell.angle_gamma   90.00
#
_symmetry.space_group_name_H-M   'P 1'
#
loop_
_entity.id
_entity.type
_entity.pdbx_description
1 polymer ?
#
loop_
_entity_poly.entity_id
_entity_poly.type
_entity_poly.pdbx_seq_one_letter_code
_entity_poly.pdbx_strand_id
1 'polypeptide(L)'
;MTHIRLLACYAGLLASAAAPYFSSALSLRSSPATSQQNGLSTNLSVTGQELQRTTAPTGAEKTEDGLDIINKLRRENLKDLLGTLTKAQESEVTASLKEMGKTDPANLTAAKIAQTLAGSSETCELGENADAKTYPGLAIPFAHSTNFECSALIQGTYTAGLSQLKQSNFDPSTGTYDVESAPFNNVDASNVAFLLSAKSTKVSCAATEDCTGGHDVLFCYFIDPLRKGDKPFTTELYNALWGLEAGAASISVPSVATVLSVLALVTRT
;
A
#
# COMPACT_ATOMS: atom_id res chain seq x y z
N MET A 1 68.19 31.80 20.99
CA MET A 1 68.63 31.05 22.17
C MET A 1 67.42 30.39 22.81
N THR A 2 67.52 29.08 23.09
CA THR A 2 66.81 28.24 24.10
C THR A 2 65.28 28.21 24.06
N HIS A 3 64.58 27.20 23.50
CA HIS A 3 64.42 25.74 23.79
C HIS A 3 63.72 25.33 25.09
N ILE A 4 62.95 24.22 24.97
CA ILE A 4 62.49 23.20 25.96
C ILE A 4 61.05 23.41 26.50
N ARG A 5 60.11 22.45 26.61
CA ARG A 5 59.75 21.12 26.06
C ARG A 5 58.57 20.57 26.94
N LEU A 6 57.96 19.44 26.50
CA LEU A 6 57.09 18.47 27.24
C LEU A 6 55.57 18.80 27.26
N LEU A 7 54.64 18.08 26.61
CA LEU A 7 54.39 16.64 26.33
C LEU A 7 53.87 15.86 27.56
N ALA A 8 52.58 15.52 27.57
CA ALA A 8 52.04 14.35 28.28
C ALA A 8 50.63 13.98 27.76
N CYS A 9 50.56 12.84 27.07
CA CYS A 9 49.36 12.06 26.79
C CYS A 9 48.71 11.56 28.08
N TYR A 10 47.39 11.39 28.11
CA TYR A 10 46.78 10.25 28.83
C TYR A 10 45.59 9.69 28.05
N ALA A 11 45.78 8.45 27.62
CA ALA A 11 44.73 7.50 27.28
C ALA A 11 44.03 7.04 28.58
N GLY A 12 42.71 6.90 28.53
CA GLY A 12 41.91 6.20 29.53
C GLY A 12 41.14 5.09 28.85
N LEU A 13 41.56 3.85 29.11
CA LEU A 13 40.96 2.59 28.68
C LEU A 13 40.52 1.85 29.97
N LEU A 14 39.57 0.92 29.83
CA LEU A 14 39.04 -0.07 30.80
C LEU A 14 37.74 0.37 31.52
N ALA A 15 36.72 -0.47 31.74
CA ALA A 15 36.48 -1.87 31.40
C ALA A 15 34.98 -2.20 31.64
N SER A 16 34.58 -3.34 31.08
CA SER A 16 33.29 -4.04 31.14
C SER A 16 32.70 -4.25 32.54
N ALA A 17 31.37 -4.34 32.61
CA ALA A 17 30.66 -5.14 33.61
C ALA A 17 29.46 -5.84 32.95
N ALA A 18 29.45 -7.17 33.03
CA ALA A 18 28.40 -8.06 32.57
C ALA A 18 27.24 -8.14 33.59
N ALA A 19 26.13 -8.67 33.11
CA ALA A 19 24.81 -8.90 33.69
C ALA A 19 24.69 -9.25 35.19
N PRO A 20 23.49 -9.03 35.79
CA PRO A 20 22.95 -9.91 36.80
C PRO A 20 21.92 -10.88 36.21
N TYR A 21 22.16 -12.15 36.52
CA TYR A 21 21.25 -13.29 36.38
C TYR A 21 20.00 -13.09 37.24
N PHE A 22 18.83 -13.38 36.69
CA PHE A 22 17.63 -13.71 37.47
C PHE A 22 17.26 -15.17 37.23
N SER A 23 17.66 -16.02 38.19
CA SER A 23 17.11 -17.36 38.37
C SER A 23 15.79 -17.25 39.15
N SER A 24 14.71 -17.77 38.58
CA SER A 24 13.54 -18.20 39.34
C SER A 24 13.36 -19.69 39.09
N ALA A 25 13.91 -20.49 40.00
CA ALA A 25 13.67 -21.93 40.05
C ALA A 25 12.37 -22.18 40.81
N LEU A 26 11.34 -22.66 40.12
CA LEU A 26 10.17 -23.26 40.74
C LEU A 26 10.40 -24.78 40.81
N SER A 27 10.69 -25.24 42.02
CA SER A 27 10.67 -26.67 42.37
C SER A 27 9.24 -27.17 42.36
N LEU A 28 8.92 -28.06 41.42
CA LEU A 28 7.84 -29.03 41.58
C LEU A 28 8.46 -30.42 41.67
N ARG A 29 8.32 -31.00 42.86
CA ARG A 29 8.71 -32.36 43.20
C ARG A 29 7.98 -33.33 42.27
N SER A 30 8.74 -34.13 41.54
CA SER A 30 8.27 -35.39 40.97
C SER A 30 8.32 -36.48 42.06
N SER A 31 7.27 -37.28 42.15
CA SER A 31 7.28 -38.57 42.83
C SER A 31 6.65 -39.59 41.90
N PRO A 32 7.23 -40.79 41.73
CA PRO A 32 6.65 -41.82 40.90
C PRO A 32 5.63 -42.60 41.74
N ALA A 33 4.40 -42.68 41.27
CA ALA A 33 3.43 -43.64 41.76
C ALA A 33 2.85 -44.40 40.56
N THR A 34 3.38 -45.61 40.37
CA THR A 34 2.75 -46.66 39.59
C THR A 34 1.42 -47.04 40.22
N SER A 35 0.35 -47.06 39.42
CA SER A 35 -0.86 -47.83 39.74
C SER A 35 -1.50 -48.31 38.45
N GLN A 36 -1.39 -49.62 38.21
CA GLN A 36 -2.27 -50.36 37.33
C GLN A 36 -3.64 -50.49 38.00
N GLN A 37 -4.73 -50.16 37.30
CA GLN A 37 -5.75 -51.15 36.90
C GLN A 37 -6.93 -50.50 36.14
N ASN A 38 -7.24 -51.13 35.00
CA ASN A 38 -8.53 -51.34 34.35
C ASN A 38 -9.76 -50.57 34.85
N GLY A 39 -10.48 -49.94 33.90
CA GLY A 39 -11.87 -49.55 34.12
C GLY A 39 -12.52 -48.83 32.94
N LEU A 40 -13.11 -49.60 32.03
CA LEU A 40 -14.27 -49.26 31.18
C LEU A 40 -14.13 -48.07 30.21
N SER A 41 -13.87 -48.44 28.97
CA SER A 41 -14.22 -47.75 27.73
C SER A 41 -15.66 -47.23 27.77
N THR A 42 -15.81 -45.91 27.84
CA THR A 42 -17.07 -45.24 27.51
C THR A 42 -17.06 -44.92 26.03
N ASN A 43 -17.89 -45.66 25.28
CA ASN A 43 -18.27 -45.30 23.92
C ASN A 43 -19.04 -43.99 23.95
N LEU A 44 -18.36 -42.87 23.68
CA LEU A 44 -19.02 -41.69 23.14
C LEU A 44 -18.52 -41.48 21.71
N SER A 45 -18.98 -42.34 20.82
CA SER A 45 -18.98 -42.05 19.39
C SER A 45 -20.02 -40.96 19.14
N VAL A 46 -19.64 -39.72 19.40
CA VAL A 46 -20.23 -38.57 18.69
C VAL A 46 -19.61 -38.61 17.30
N THR A 47 -20.14 -39.45 16.43
CA THR A 47 -20.08 -39.22 14.98
C THR A 47 -21.04 -38.07 14.67
N GLY A 48 -20.70 -36.89 15.19
CA GLY A 48 -21.05 -35.64 14.55
C GLY A 48 -20.20 -35.61 13.30
N GLN A 49 -20.81 -35.96 12.18
CA GLN A 49 -20.29 -35.67 10.86
C GLN A 49 -20.29 -34.15 10.72
N GLU A 50 -19.35 -33.47 11.38
CA GLU A 50 -18.83 -32.20 10.89
C GLU A 50 -18.16 -32.54 9.57
N LEU A 51 -18.98 -32.63 8.53
CA LEU A 51 -18.57 -32.19 7.21
C LEU A 51 -17.96 -30.80 7.45
N GLN A 52 -16.64 -30.75 7.60
CA GLN A 52 -15.86 -29.55 7.32
C GLN A 52 -16.30 -29.13 5.94
N ARG A 53 -17.25 -28.21 5.91
CA ARG A 53 -17.67 -27.52 4.71
C ARG A 53 -16.47 -26.65 4.40
N THR A 54 -15.58 -27.20 3.58
CA THR A 54 -14.47 -26.50 2.93
C THR A 54 -15.14 -25.51 1.98
N THR A 55 -15.68 -24.42 2.52
CA THR A 55 -16.27 -23.35 1.71
C THR A 55 -15.11 -22.55 1.15
N ALA A 56 -14.95 -22.63 -0.17
CA ALA A 56 -14.05 -21.74 -0.89
C ALA A 56 -14.36 -20.28 -0.50
N PRO A 57 -13.36 -19.40 -0.47
CA PRO A 57 -13.55 -18.00 -0.07
C PRO A 57 -14.59 -17.35 -0.96
N THR A 58 -15.42 -16.50 -0.38
CA THR A 58 -16.50 -15.83 -1.10
C THR A 58 -16.17 -14.35 -1.26
N GLY A 59 -16.37 -13.79 -2.45
CA GLY A 59 -16.26 -12.34 -2.63
C GLY A 59 -17.57 -11.64 -2.23
N ALA A 60 -17.51 -10.71 -1.30
CA ALA A 60 -18.61 -9.85 -0.89
C ALA A 60 -18.44 -8.43 -1.45
N GLU A 61 -19.53 -7.81 -1.92
CA GLU A 61 -19.52 -6.44 -2.41
C GLU A 61 -19.23 -5.46 -1.26
N LYS A 62 -18.29 -4.53 -1.47
CA LYS A 62 -17.81 -3.55 -0.46
C LYS A 62 -17.67 -2.15 -1.05
N THR A 63 -18.33 -1.85 -2.18
CA THR A 63 -18.12 -0.57 -2.87
C THR A 63 -18.55 0.58 -1.99
N GLU A 64 -19.73 0.52 -1.36
CA GLU A 64 -20.21 1.61 -0.50
C GLU A 64 -19.26 1.83 0.68
N ASP A 65 -18.79 0.75 1.32
CA ASP A 65 -17.85 0.81 2.45
C ASP A 65 -16.52 1.49 2.08
N GLY A 66 -16.05 1.30 0.84
CA GLY A 66 -14.82 1.89 0.34
C GLY A 66 -14.98 3.26 -0.31
N LEU A 67 -16.16 3.58 -0.86
CA LEU A 67 -16.36 4.74 -1.71
C LEU A 67 -16.10 6.05 -0.97
N ASP A 68 -16.56 6.15 0.28
CA ASP A 68 -16.39 7.33 1.11
C ASP A 68 -14.91 7.64 1.39
N ILE A 69 -14.13 6.63 1.79
CA ILE A 69 -12.71 6.82 2.06
C ILE A 69 -11.92 7.10 0.78
N ILE A 70 -12.23 6.42 -0.33
CA ILE A 70 -11.56 6.67 -1.62
C ILE A 70 -11.80 8.13 -2.05
N ASN A 71 -13.06 8.57 -1.99
CA ASN A 71 -13.42 9.93 -2.38
C ASN A 71 -12.87 10.99 -1.41
N LYS A 72 -12.78 10.67 -0.11
CA LYS A 72 -12.09 11.52 0.87
C LYS A 72 -10.62 11.71 0.47
N LEU A 73 -9.88 10.63 0.22
CA LEU A 73 -8.46 10.68 -0.16
C LEU A 73 -8.23 11.36 -1.51
N ARG A 74 -9.16 11.23 -2.47
CA ARG A 74 -9.10 11.91 -3.77
C ARG A 74 -9.35 13.42 -3.70
N ARG A 75 -9.88 13.93 -2.60
CA ARG A 75 -10.15 15.37 -2.39
C ARG A 75 -9.16 16.01 -1.43
N GLU A 76 -8.89 15.33 -0.31
CA GLU A 76 -8.06 15.87 0.75
C GLU A 76 -6.66 16.22 0.24
N ASN A 77 -6.30 17.50 0.38
CA ASN A 77 -4.99 18.05 -0.02
C ASN A 77 -4.69 18.00 -1.53
N LEU A 78 -5.71 17.74 -2.38
CA LEU A 78 -5.55 17.60 -3.82
C LEU A 78 -6.20 18.73 -4.63
N LYS A 79 -6.60 19.84 -3.99
CA LYS A 79 -7.13 21.06 -4.65
C LYS A 79 -8.22 20.77 -5.70
N ASP A 80 -9.09 19.79 -5.43
CA ASP A 80 -10.17 19.35 -6.33
C ASP A 80 -9.71 18.90 -7.74
N LEU A 81 -8.44 18.51 -7.89
CA LEU A 81 -7.86 18.04 -9.15
C LEU A 81 -8.42 16.69 -9.62
N LEU A 82 -9.09 15.95 -8.72
CA LEU A 82 -9.74 14.68 -9.03
C LEU A 82 -11.25 14.78 -8.84
N GLY A 83 -11.98 14.25 -9.82
CA GLY A 83 -13.42 14.05 -9.71
C GLY A 83 -13.79 13.02 -8.64
N THR A 84 -15.01 13.17 -8.12
CA THR A 84 -15.63 12.19 -7.21
C THR A 84 -16.02 10.94 -8.00
N LEU A 85 -15.66 9.77 -7.47
CA LEU A 85 -16.05 8.48 -8.00
C LEU A 85 -17.47 8.12 -7.56
N THR A 86 -18.18 7.41 -8.43
CA THR A 86 -19.48 6.80 -8.13
C THR A 86 -19.39 5.28 -8.22
N LYS A 87 -20.41 4.57 -7.74
CA LYS A 87 -20.47 3.11 -7.84
C LYS A 87 -20.64 2.67 -9.30
N ALA A 88 -19.80 1.73 -9.73
CA ALA A 88 -19.96 1.03 -11.00
C ALA A 88 -20.93 -0.14 -10.84
N GLN A 89 -21.74 -0.39 -11.86
CA GLN A 89 -22.56 -1.61 -11.93
C GLN A 89 -21.69 -2.80 -12.35
N GLU A 90 -22.03 -4.01 -11.88
CA GLU A 90 -21.29 -5.23 -12.23
C GLU A 90 -21.23 -5.48 -13.74
N SER A 91 -22.29 -5.11 -14.47
CA SER A 91 -22.33 -5.19 -15.93
C SER A 91 -21.30 -4.27 -16.60
N GLU A 92 -21.01 -3.12 -16.01
CA GLU A 92 -19.98 -2.18 -16.49
C GLU A 92 -18.58 -2.76 -16.25
N VAL A 93 -18.36 -3.36 -15.07
CA VAL A 93 -17.11 -4.07 -14.74
C VAL A 93 -16.87 -5.20 -15.73
N THR A 94 -17.88 -6.06 -15.94
CA THR A 94 -17.80 -7.17 -16.89
C THR A 94 -17.50 -6.68 -18.31
N ALA A 95 -18.19 -5.64 -18.78
CA ALA A 95 -18.00 -5.11 -20.12
C ALA A 95 -16.57 -4.55 -20.30
N SER A 96 -16.11 -3.73 -19.35
CA SER A 96 -14.79 -3.10 -19.41
C SER A 96 -13.65 -4.12 -19.37
N LEU A 97 -13.76 -5.16 -18.54
CA LEU A 97 -12.76 -6.24 -18.48
C LEU A 97 -12.74 -7.09 -19.76
N LYS A 98 -13.91 -7.40 -20.33
CA LYS A 98 -14.02 -8.15 -21.60
C LYS A 98 -13.40 -7.39 -22.76
N GLU A 99 -13.57 -6.07 -22.82
CA GLU A 99 -12.95 -5.22 -23.83
C GLU A 99 -11.41 -5.27 -23.76
N MET A 100 -10.85 -5.53 -22.57
CA MET A 100 -9.41 -5.75 -22.38
C MET A 100 -8.97 -7.21 -22.62
N GLY A 101 -9.84 -8.07 -23.16
CA GLY A 101 -9.55 -9.47 -23.40
C GLY A 101 -9.47 -10.32 -22.13
N LYS A 102 -9.92 -9.81 -20.98
CA LYS A 102 -10.08 -10.61 -19.76
C LYS A 102 -11.40 -11.35 -19.85
N THR A 103 -11.36 -12.67 -19.76
CA THR A 103 -12.55 -13.54 -19.87
C THR A 103 -12.67 -14.56 -18.74
N ASP A 104 -11.64 -14.67 -17.91
CA ASP A 104 -11.55 -15.56 -16.75
C ASP A 104 -11.33 -14.70 -15.49
N PRO A 105 -12.07 -14.90 -14.38
CA PRO A 105 -13.10 -15.92 -14.17
C PRO A 105 -14.38 -15.72 -14.98
N ALA A 106 -15.15 -16.79 -15.16
CA ALA A 106 -16.52 -16.68 -15.68
C ALA A 106 -17.35 -15.71 -14.81
N ASN A 107 -18.10 -14.81 -15.44
CA ASN A 107 -18.82 -13.70 -14.78
C ASN A 107 -17.88 -12.74 -14.03
N LEU A 108 -17.10 -11.98 -14.79
CA LEU A 108 -16.12 -11.00 -14.31
C LEU A 108 -16.75 -9.86 -13.49
N THR A 109 -16.87 -10.08 -12.18
CA THR A 109 -17.22 -9.07 -11.19
C THR A 109 -16.04 -8.81 -10.26
N ALA A 110 -16.06 -7.69 -9.53
CA ALA A 110 -15.03 -7.40 -8.52
C ALA A 110 -14.96 -8.51 -7.46
N ALA A 111 -16.10 -9.06 -7.03
CA ALA A 111 -16.19 -10.17 -6.09
C ALA A 111 -15.51 -11.44 -6.61
N LYS A 112 -15.75 -11.78 -7.89
CA LYS A 112 -15.13 -12.97 -8.48
C LYS A 112 -13.62 -12.80 -8.64
N ILE A 113 -13.17 -11.58 -8.96
CA ILE A 113 -11.74 -11.27 -9.04
C ILE A 113 -11.08 -11.34 -7.66
N ALA A 114 -11.67 -10.75 -6.63
CA ALA A 114 -11.16 -10.84 -5.26
C ALA A 114 -10.98 -12.31 -4.84
N GLN A 115 -11.99 -13.15 -5.11
CA GLN A 115 -11.91 -14.59 -4.89
C GLN A 115 -10.76 -15.24 -5.67
N THR A 116 -10.63 -14.95 -6.97
CA THR A 116 -9.53 -15.49 -7.80
C THR A 116 -8.16 -15.06 -7.28
N LEU A 117 -8.01 -13.83 -6.79
CA LEU A 117 -6.76 -13.31 -6.24
C LEU A 117 -6.42 -13.95 -4.88
N ALA A 118 -7.42 -14.23 -4.05
CA ALA A 118 -7.22 -14.90 -2.77
C ALA A 118 -6.84 -16.38 -2.93
N GLY A 119 -7.35 -17.04 -3.96
CA GLY A 119 -7.14 -18.45 -4.22
C GLY A 119 -8.43 -19.26 -4.12
N SER A 120 -8.32 -20.57 -4.40
CA SER A 120 -9.49 -21.45 -4.45
C SER A 120 -9.68 -22.29 -3.19
N SER A 121 -8.68 -22.32 -2.31
CA SER A 121 -8.77 -23.03 -1.03
C SER A 121 -9.35 -22.15 0.07
N GLU A 122 -9.88 -22.78 1.12
CA GLU A 122 -10.34 -22.10 2.34
C GLU A 122 -9.22 -21.36 3.09
N THR A 123 -7.95 -21.54 2.72
CA THR A 123 -6.81 -20.87 3.35
C THR A 123 -6.33 -19.62 2.62
N CYS A 124 -6.91 -19.31 1.45
CA CYS A 124 -6.60 -18.12 0.68
C CYS A 124 -5.09 -17.93 0.47
N GLU A 125 -4.46 -19.01 0.00
CA GLU A 125 -3.02 -19.19 -0.11
C GLU A 125 -2.35 -18.22 -1.09
N LEU A 126 -3.11 -17.66 -2.03
CA LEU A 126 -2.61 -16.70 -3.01
C LEU A 126 -2.78 -15.25 -2.55
N GLY A 127 -3.67 -15.00 -1.58
CA GLY A 127 -4.08 -13.65 -1.21
C GLY A 127 -2.95 -12.74 -0.76
N GLU A 128 -1.90 -13.30 -0.12
CA GLU A 128 -0.72 -12.53 0.33
C GLU A 128 -0.03 -11.80 -0.83
N ASN A 129 -0.07 -12.40 -2.03
CA ASN A 129 0.58 -11.89 -3.23
C ASN A 129 -0.43 -11.26 -4.21
N ALA A 130 -1.65 -10.96 -3.76
CA ALA A 130 -2.65 -10.33 -4.61
C ALA A 130 -2.15 -8.97 -5.13
N ASP A 131 -2.17 -8.81 -6.45
CA ASP A 131 -1.65 -7.64 -7.14
C ASP A 131 -2.49 -7.30 -8.39
N ALA A 132 -2.04 -6.29 -9.14
CA ALA A 132 -2.72 -5.78 -10.33
C ALA A 132 -2.24 -6.40 -11.65
N LYS A 133 -1.39 -7.45 -11.63
CA LYS A 133 -0.78 -8.01 -12.85
C LYS A 133 -1.81 -8.71 -13.74
N THR A 134 -2.66 -9.53 -13.13
CA THR A 134 -3.69 -10.27 -13.85
C THR A 134 -4.92 -9.41 -14.08
N TYR A 135 -5.36 -8.66 -13.08
CA TYR A 135 -6.54 -7.79 -13.14
C TYR A 135 -6.15 -6.36 -12.75
N PRO A 136 -6.30 -5.36 -13.64
CA PRO A 136 -5.93 -4.00 -13.28
C PRO A 136 -6.95 -3.45 -12.28
N GLY A 137 -6.44 -2.86 -11.21
CA GLY A 137 -7.22 -2.33 -10.11
C GLY A 137 -6.35 -2.21 -8.87
N LEU A 138 -6.98 -1.79 -7.78
CA LEU A 138 -6.38 -1.86 -6.46
C LEU A 138 -6.57 -3.28 -5.91
N ALA A 139 -5.51 -3.87 -5.37
CA ALA A 139 -5.53 -5.15 -4.68
C ALA A 139 -4.79 -5.00 -3.34
N ILE A 140 -5.49 -5.22 -2.23
CA ILE A 140 -4.94 -5.10 -0.87
C ILE A 140 -5.09 -6.46 -0.18
N PRO A 141 -4.00 -7.21 -0.01
CA PRO A 141 -3.94 -8.34 0.92
C PRO A 141 -4.17 -7.87 2.36
N PHE A 142 -4.92 -8.63 3.15
CA PHE A 142 -5.02 -8.43 4.60
C PHE A 142 -5.13 -9.77 5.31
N ALA A 143 -4.48 -9.91 6.48
CA ALA A 143 -4.46 -11.18 7.19
C ALA A 143 -5.87 -11.58 7.65
N HIS A 144 -6.22 -12.86 7.52
CA HIS A 144 -7.54 -13.38 7.89
C HIS A 144 -7.96 -13.10 9.36
N SER A 145 -6.97 -12.89 10.23
CA SER A 145 -7.17 -12.56 11.65
C SER A 145 -7.51 -11.08 11.89
N THR A 146 -7.50 -10.27 10.83
CA THR A 146 -7.80 -8.83 10.88
C THR A 146 -9.27 -8.60 10.60
N ASN A 147 -9.93 -7.79 11.45
CA ASN A 147 -11.29 -7.34 11.15
C ASN A 147 -11.28 -6.50 9.87
N PHE A 148 -12.20 -6.80 8.95
CA PHE A 148 -12.33 -6.03 7.73
C PHE A 148 -12.77 -4.59 8.03
N GLU A 149 -11.88 -3.65 7.74
CA GLU A 149 -12.12 -2.21 7.90
C GLU A 149 -11.65 -1.50 6.63
N CYS A 150 -12.58 -1.34 5.67
CA CYS A 150 -12.27 -0.80 4.33
C CYS A 150 -11.51 0.54 4.40
N SER A 151 -11.91 1.41 5.33
CA SER A 151 -11.25 2.70 5.58
C SER A 151 -9.79 2.56 5.99
N ALA A 152 -9.50 1.66 6.93
CA ALA A 152 -8.15 1.42 7.42
C ALA A 152 -7.26 0.77 6.34
N LEU A 153 -7.79 -0.20 5.59
CA LEU A 153 -7.07 -0.87 4.50
C LEU A 153 -6.69 0.13 3.40
N ILE A 154 -7.66 0.92 2.91
CA ILE A 154 -7.44 1.90 1.84
C ILE A 154 -6.50 3.02 2.30
N GLN A 155 -6.66 3.53 3.52
CA GLN A 155 -5.77 4.56 4.06
C GLN A 155 -4.33 4.03 4.29
N GLY A 156 -4.21 2.77 4.72
CA GLY A 156 -2.94 2.09 4.88
C GLY A 156 -2.17 1.98 3.57
N THR A 157 -2.78 1.39 2.54
CA THR A 157 -2.14 1.26 1.22
C THR A 157 -1.87 2.63 0.59
N TYR A 158 -2.75 3.61 0.81
CA TYR A 158 -2.54 4.98 0.33
C TYR A 158 -1.25 5.59 0.90
N THR A 159 -1.08 5.48 2.21
CA THR A 159 0.10 6.00 2.92
C THR A 159 1.37 5.27 2.49
N ALA A 160 1.33 3.94 2.43
CA ALA A 160 2.46 3.12 2.01
C ALA A 160 2.86 3.40 0.55
N GLY A 161 1.89 3.54 -0.34
CA GLY A 161 2.14 3.77 -1.76
C GLY A 161 2.72 5.15 -2.03
N LEU A 162 2.25 6.19 -1.34
CA LEU A 162 2.86 7.52 -1.41
C LEU A 162 4.31 7.50 -0.90
N SER A 163 4.58 6.78 0.19
CA SER A 163 5.95 6.58 0.69
C SER A 163 6.83 5.92 -0.37
N GLN A 164 6.32 4.89 -1.04
CA GLN A 164 7.05 4.17 -2.08
C GLN A 164 7.34 5.03 -3.31
N LEU A 165 6.38 5.83 -3.77
CA LEU A 165 6.57 6.78 -4.87
C LEU A 165 7.66 7.80 -4.54
N LYS A 166 7.67 8.31 -3.31
CA LYS A 166 8.68 9.24 -2.82
C LYS A 166 10.06 8.60 -2.75
N GLN A 167 10.17 7.39 -2.17
CA GLN A 167 11.43 6.66 -2.08
C GLN A 167 12.02 6.32 -3.45
N SER A 168 11.14 6.05 -4.43
CA SER A 168 11.54 5.73 -5.81
C SER A 168 11.89 6.98 -6.64
N ASN A 169 11.76 8.18 -6.08
CA ASN A 169 11.93 9.46 -6.80
C ASN A 169 11.13 9.51 -8.11
N PHE A 170 9.87 9.06 -8.07
CA PHE A 170 9.04 9.03 -9.26
C PHE A 170 8.87 10.43 -9.87
N ASP A 171 9.12 10.55 -11.18
CA ASP A 171 8.93 11.78 -11.95
C ASP A 171 7.60 11.71 -12.74
N PRO A 172 6.58 12.51 -12.39
CA PRO A 172 5.30 12.50 -13.08
C PRO A 172 5.35 13.07 -14.51
N SER A 173 6.43 13.76 -14.90
CA SER A 173 6.56 14.34 -16.24
C SER A 173 6.89 13.28 -17.30
N THR A 174 7.69 12.28 -16.92
CA THR A 174 8.19 11.21 -17.80
C THR A 174 7.68 9.81 -17.41
N GLY A 175 7.30 9.61 -16.15
CA GLY A 175 6.88 8.33 -15.61
C GLY A 175 5.56 7.84 -16.21
N THR A 176 5.48 6.53 -16.41
CA THR A 176 4.27 5.83 -16.87
C THR A 176 3.98 4.66 -15.95
N TYR A 177 2.72 4.25 -15.91
CA TYR A 177 2.28 3.08 -15.16
C TYR A 177 2.75 1.81 -15.86
N ASP A 178 3.40 0.92 -15.12
CA ASP A 178 3.78 -0.42 -15.57
C ASP A 178 3.93 -1.34 -14.36
N VAL A 179 2.98 -2.24 -14.16
CA VAL A 179 2.93 -3.15 -13.01
C VAL A 179 4.13 -4.10 -12.91
N GLU A 180 4.91 -4.26 -13.98
CA GLU A 180 6.13 -5.08 -13.96
C GLU A 180 7.41 -4.27 -13.65
N SER A 181 7.31 -2.94 -13.59
CA SER A 181 8.47 -2.04 -13.43
C SER A 181 8.31 -1.14 -12.20
N ALA A 182 9.44 -0.77 -11.59
CA ALA A 182 9.42 0.19 -10.49
C ALA A 182 8.87 1.56 -10.95
N PRO A 183 8.10 2.26 -10.10
CA PRO A 183 7.74 1.89 -8.73
C PRO A 183 6.52 0.95 -8.64
N PHE A 184 5.78 0.73 -9.72
CA PHE A 184 4.46 0.10 -9.71
C PHE A 184 4.48 -1.44 -9.67
N ASN A 185 5.67 -2.06 -9.69
CA ASN A 185 5.85 -3.46 -9.29
C ASN A 185 5.72 -3.67 -7.78
N ASN A 186 5.68 -2.60 -6.98
CA ASN A 186 5.24 -2.64 -5.60
C ASN A 186 3.72 -2.42 -5.53
N VAL A 187 3.04 -3.29 -4.78
CA VAL A 187 1.56 -3.31 -4.68
C VAL A 187 0.99 -1.99 -4.18
N ASP A 188 1.59 -1.37 -3.15
CA ASP A 188 1.06 -0.12 -2.60
C ASP A 188 1.23 1.05 -3.57
N ALA A 189 2.37 1.15 -4.26
CA ALA A 189 2.57 2.16 -5.29
C ALA A 189 1.58 1.98 -6.46
N SER A 190 1.31 0.74 -6.86
CA SER A 190 0.29 0.40 -7.86
C SER A 190 -1.10 0.81 -7.39
N ASN A 191 -1.48 0.46 -6.16
CA ASN A 191 -2.78 0.80 -5.57
C ASN A 191 -3.00 2.31 -5.52
N VAL A 192 -2.00 3.10 -5.13
CA VAL A 192 -2.08 4.57 -5.15
C VAL A 192 -2.26 5.13 -6.56
N ALA A 193 -1.63 4.52 -7.56
CA ALA A 193 -1.85 4.92 -8.95
C ALA A 193 -3.33 4.78 -9.35
N PHE A 194 -3.98 3.68 -9.01
CA PHE A 194 -5.41 3.51 -9.27
C PHE A 194 -6.28 4.45 -8.44
N LEU A 195 -6.01 4.58 -7.14
CA LEU A 195 -6.77 5.47 -6.23
C LEU A 195 -6.79 6.91 -6.72
N LEU A 196 -5.67 7.40 -7.26
CA LEU A 196 -5.50 8.78 -7.69
C LEU A 196 -5.60 8.96 -9.21
N SER A 197 -5.96 7.91 -9.96
CA SER A 197 -6.15 8.03 -11.41
C SER A 197 -7.29 9.00 -11.72
N ALA A 198 -7.00 9.98 -12.58
CA ALA A 198 -8.00 10.90 -13.11
C ALA A 198 -8.86 10.27 -14.23
N LYS A 199 -8.47 9.10 -14.77
CA LYS A 199 -9.19 8.45 -15.88
C LYS A 199 -10.55 7.91 -15.45
N SER A 200 -10.63 7.40 -14.23
CA SER A 200 -11.80 6.68 -13.75
C SER A 200 -12.79 7.59 -13.06
N THR A 201 -14.08 7.38 -13.34
CA THR A 201 -15.21 8.09 -12.72
C THR A 201 -16.10 7.16 -11.89
N LYS A 202 -15.88 5.85 -12.01
CA LYS A 202 -16.63 4.83 -11.29
C LYS A 202 -15.71 3.75 -10.73
N VAL A 203 -16.12 3.15 -9.62
CA VAL A 203 -15.41 2.06 -8.95
C VAL A 203 -16.38 0.99 -8.47
N SER A 204 -15.96 -0.27 -8.49
CA SER A 204 -16.64 -1.39 -7.84
C SER A 204 -15.62 -2.14 -6.99
N CYS A 205 -15.92 -2.35 -5.72
CA CYS A 205 -15.05 -3.04 -4.78
C CYS A 205 -15.72 -4.29 -4.22
N ALA A 206 -14.88 -5.28 -3.92
CA ALA A 206 -15.27 -6.44 -3.18
C ALA A 206 -14.11 -6.92 -2.31
N ALA A 207 -14.42 -7.54 -1.18
CA ALA A 207 -13.45 -8.23 -0.35
C ALA A 207 -13.77 -9.71 -0.31
N THR A 208 -12.75 -10.56 -0.21
CA THR A 208 -13.00 -11.93 0.20
C THR A 208 -13.43 -11.98 1.65
N GLU A 209 -14.24 -12.99 1.93
CA GLU A 209 -14.67 -13.40 3.25
C GLU A 209 -14.46 -14.92 3.38
N ASP A 210 -14.52 -15.42 4.61
CA ASP A 210 -14.47 -16.83 4.96
C ASP A 210 -13.10 -17.52 4.73
N CYS A 211 -12.00 -16.77 4.59
CA CYS A 211 -10.67 -17.34 4.71
C CYS A 211 -10.43 -17.86 6.13
N THR A 212 -10.09 -19.14 6.26
CA THR A 212 -9.76 -19.82 7.53
C THR A 212 -8.29 -19.61 7.94
N GLY A 213 -7.49 -19.06 7.04
CA GLY A 213 -6.06 -18.79 7.20
C GLY A 213 -5.58 -17.80 6.13
N GLY A 214 -4.26 -17.61 6.03
CA GLY A 214 -3.65 -16.81 4.97
C GLY A 214 -4.10 -15.35 4.94
N HIS A 215 -4.40 -14.85 3.75
CA HIS A 215 -4.80 -13.46 3.53
C HIS A 215 -6.07 -13.37 2.69
N ASP A 216 -7.02 -12.61 3.20
CA ASP A 216 -8.12 -12.10 2.41
C ASP A 216 -7.63 -11.00 1.46
N VAL A 217 -8.45 -10.66 0.46
CA VAL A 217 -8.13 -9.67 -0.55
C VAL A 217 -9.27 -8.67 -0.71
N LEU A 218 -8.99 -7.38 -0.51
CA LEU A 218 -9.84 -6.29 -0.97
C LEU A 218 -9.41 -5.90 -2.39
N PHE A 219 -10.31 -6.07 -3.35
CA PHE A 219 -10.10 -5.67 -4.74
C PHE A 219 -11.08 -4.56 -5.14
N CYS A 220 -10.56 -3.50 -5.77
CA CYS A 220 -11.37 -2.45 -6.37
C CYS A 220 -11.04 -2.31 -7.86
N TYR A 221 -12.05 -2.49 -8.70
CA TYR A 221 -11.99 -2.20 -10.12
C TYR A 221 -12.47 -0.79 -10.42
N PHE A 222 -11.65 -0.03 -11.13
CA PHE A 222 -12.00 1.31 -11.59
C PHE A 222 -12.36 1.25 -13.07
N ILE A 223 -13.52 1.79 -13.46
CA ILE A 223 -13.91 1.87 -14.87
C ILE A 223 -12.91 2.77 -15.60
N ASP A 224 -12.50 2.35 -16.79
CA ASP A 224 -11.35 2.91 -17.52
C ASP A 224 -10.04 2.80 -16.72
N PRO A 225 -9.63 1.57 -16.35
CA PRO A 225 -8.48 1.35 -15.47
C PRO A 225 -7.18 1.83 -16.13
N LEU A 226 -6.18 2.13 -15.30
CA LEU A 226 -4.81 2.33 -15.79
C LEU A 226 -4.28 1.08 -16.50
N ARG A 227 -3.65 1.31 -17.65
CA ARG A 227 -2.98 0.32 -18.49
C ARG A 227 -1.50 0.66 -18.58
N LYS A 228 -0.69 -0.33 -18.98
CA LYS A 228 0.73 -0.12 -19.22
C LYS A 228 0.96 1.06 -20.18
N GLY A 229 1.81 1.99 -19.78
CA GLY A 229 2.14 3.20 -20.54
C GLY A 229 1.22 4.40 -20.26
N ASP A 230 0.13 4.23 -19.51
CA ASP A 230 -0.70 5.37 -19.08
C ASP A 230 0.08 6.28 -18.12
N LYS A 231 -0.26 7.57 -18.10
CA LYS A 231 0.19 8.47 -17.04
C LYS A 231 -0.66 8.26 -15.78
N PRO A 232 -0.09 7.79 -14.66
CA PRO A 232 -0.86 7.53 -13.44
C PRO A 232 -1.27 8.83 -12.73
N PHE A 233 -0.46 9.88 -12.86
CA PHE A 233 -0.72 11.19 -12.26
C PHE A 233 -0.42 12.29 -13.28
N THR A 234 -1.15 13.39 -13.20
CA THR A 234 -0.67 14.64 -13.81
C THR A 234 0.45 15.22 -12.94
N THR A 235 1.33 16.03 -13.53
CA THR A 235 2.38 16.73 -12.75
C THR A 235 1.77 17.62 -11.67
N GLU A 236 0.64 18.27 -11.97
CA GLU A 236 -0.08 19.11 -11.01
C GLU A 236 -0.61 18.32 -9.82
N LEU A 237 -1.26 17.18 -10.07
CA LEU A 237 -1.77 16.28 -9.04
C LEU A 237 -0.64 15.76 -8.15
N TYR A 238 0.46 15.30 -8.77
CA TYR A 238 1.60 14.78 -8.04
C TYR A 238 2.28 15.84 -7.17
N ASN A 239 2.37 17.08 -7.67
CA ASN A 239 2.91 18.20 -6.92
C ASN A 239 2.00 18.57 -5.73
N ALA A 240 0.67 18.52 -5.92
CA ALA A 240 -0.30 18.79 -4.87
C ALA A 240 -0.17 17.81 -3.69
N LEU A 241 0.08 16.52 -3.95
CA LEU A 241 0.30 15.49 -2.92
C LEU A 241 1.39 15.88 -1.90
N TRP A 242 2.39 16.63 -2.35
CA TRP A 242 3.56 16.97 -1.55
C TRP A 242 3.57 18.43 -1.09
N GLY A 243 2.51 19.19 -1.36
CA GLY A 243 2.50 20.64 -1.12
C GLY A 243 3.61 21.38 -1.89
N LEU A 244 4.12 20.77 -2.96
CA LEU A 244 5.13 21.34 -3.83
C LEU A 244 4.40 22.29 -4.77
N GLU A 245 4.03 23.47 -4.30
CA GLU A 245 3.54 24.49 -5.21
C GLU A 245 4.60 24.71 -6.28
N ALA A 246 4.18 24.63 -7.55
CA ALA A 246 4.95 25.15 -8.66
C ALA A 246 5.05 26.65 -8.47
N GLY A 247 5.95 27.07 -7.58
CA GLY A 247 6.41 28.43 -7.47
C GLY A 247 7.07 28.77 -8.78
N ALA A 248 6.28 29.20 -9.76
CA ALA A 248 6.74 30.14 -10.75
C ALA A 248 7.10 31.42 -9.97
N ALA A 249 8.24 31.39 -9.30
CA ALA A 249 9.05 32.58 -9.18
C ALA A 249 9.38 32.95 -10.62
N SER A 250 8.50 33.76 -11.21
CA SER A 250 8.84 34.62 -12.31
C SER A 250 10.06 35.40 -11.84
N ILE A 251 11.24 34.87 -12.15
CA ILE A 251 12.47 35.64 -12.20
C ILE A 251 12.20 36.68 -13.28
N SER A 252 11.58 37.78 -12.87
CA SER A 252 11.67 39.04 -13.57
C SER A 252 13.16 39.30 -13.65
N VAL A 253 13.75 38.98 -14.80
CA VAL A 253 15.11 39.36 -15.14
C VAL A 253 15.21 40.84 -14.80
N PRO A 254 16.06 41.26 -13.86
CA PRO A 254 16.25 42.68 -13.65
C PRO A 254 16.82 43.19 -14.98
N SER A 255 15.99 43.94 -15.71
CA SER A 255 16.41 44.65 -16.90
C SER A 255 17.56 45.53 -16.45
N VAL A 256 18.79 45.14 -16.81
CA VAL A 256 20.00 45.91 -16.56
C VAL A 256 19.87 47.16 -17.42
N ALA A 257 19.24 48.19 -16.87
CA ALA A 257 19.31 49.52 -17.43
C ALA A 257 20.76 49.98 -17.27
N THR A 258 21.53 49.81 -18.35
CA THR A 258 22.87 50.34 -18.52
C THR A 258 22.79 51.87 -18.43
N VAL A 259 23.00 52.43 -17.24
CA VAL A 259 23.16 53.88 -17.07
C VAL A 259 24.57 54.24 -17.56
N LEU A 260 24.66 54.63 -18.83
CA LEU A 260 25.82 55.29 -19.42
C LEU A 260 25.94 56.69 -18.80
N SER A 261 26.77 56.83 -17.76
CA SER A 261 27.20 58.13 -17.28
C SER A 261 28.25 58.70 -18.23
N VAL A 262 27.81 59.61 -19.10
CA VAL A 262 28.68 60.47 -19.92
C VAL A 262 29.26 61.56 -19.00
N LEU A 263 30.52 61.41 -18.57
CA LEU A 263 31.30 62.55 -18.11
C LEU A 263 31.91 63.23 -19.34
N ALA A 264 31.25 64.29 -19.81
CA ALA A 264 31.84 65.25 -20.72
C ALA A 264 32.45 66.42 -19.91
N LEU A 265 33.73 66.66 -20.18
CA LEU A 265 34.59 67.76 -19.79
C LEU A 265 33.91 69.14 -19.82
N VAL A 266 34.20 70.01 -18.84
CA VAL A 266 34.35 71.45 -19.09
C VAL A 266 35.65 71.94 -18.43
N THR A 267 36.53 72.45 -19.28
CA THR A 267 37.79 73.14 -18.98
C THR A 267 37.56 74.65 -18.76
N ARG A 268 38.59 75.30 -18.19
CA ARG A 268 38.86 76.76 -18.03
C ARG A 268 38.17 77.43 -16.85
N THR A 269 38.87 78.23 -16.04
CA THR A 269 39.96 79.19 -16.34
C THR A 269 41.23 79.00 -15.53
#